data_AF-A0A1B9MTY1-F1
#
_entry.id   AF-A0A1B9MTY1-F1
#
_cell.length_a   1.000
_cell.length_b   1.000
_cell.length_c   1.000
_cell.angle_alpha   90.00
_cell.angle_beta   90.00
_cell.angle_gamma   90.00
#
_symmetry.space_group_name_H-M   'P 1'
#
loop_
_entity.id
_entity.type
_entity.pdbx_description
1 polymer ?
#
loop_
_entity_poly.entity_id
_entity_poly.type
_entity_poly.pdbx_seq_one_letter_code
_entity_poly.pdbx_strand_id
1 'polypeptide(L)'
;MLLPFSFSSQALSATTSGMIHGNAPYFVFDGNRVADTNGFLWITISDAAGNKQTFTPSTNPSSESNPIVLLNPNDKFTNVEMLVATDSSSIPLNSIVNLFPNYWGDDDGDGQGSGGITATGNLNLTITDKYNKTVARNESLDICKAPYKVTLSATDGELKTEYGIPQNSNFSASSVDYYINPKLPPKVCFVRPNLTYSVGSYDGPISIWNPDKGFIPQSIVPSSYNLNFPTTGANNLYFDLEVGGSVGHLSWMTVPSRVGSIGISVRPADYAAKNVRVILSGPYIPESRIEFKYSRSCSSAISANAI
;
A
#
# COMPACT_ATOMS: atom_id res chain seq x y z
N MET A 1 -3.76 -79.13 20.89
CA MET A 1 -2.50 -78.66 21.51
C MET A 1 -2.00 -77.51 20.63
N LEU A 2 -2.14 -76.26 21.10
CA LEU A 2 -1.78 -75.05 20.37
C LEU A 2 -0.34 -74.68 20.78
N LEU A 3 0.61 -74.58 19.85
CA LEU A 3 1.95 -74.06 20.15
C LEU A 3 1.89 -72.53 20.24
N PRO A 4 2.26 -71.90 21.37
CA PRO A 4 2.52 -70.47 21.40
C PRO A 4 3.93 -70.23 20.81
N PHE A 5 3.99 -69.55 19.67
CA PHE A 5 5.25 -68.98 19.16
C PHE A 5 5.39 -67.55 19.70
N SER A 6 6.38 -67.32 20.56
CA SER A 6 6.77 -65.97 21.00
C SER A 6 7.85 -65.42 20.06
N PHE A 7 7.61 -64.23 19.49
CA PHE A 7 8.65 -63.46 18.82
C PHE A 7 9.44 -62.69 19.87
N SER A 8 10.67 -63.13 20.16
CA SER A 8 11.61 -62.35 20.98
C SER A 8 12.13 -61.18 20.16
N SER A 9 11.71 -59.96 20.51
CA SER A 9 12.34 -58.73 20.00
C SER A 9 13.77 -58.67 20.53
N GLN A 10 14.76 -58.99 19.70
CA GLN A 10 16.17 -58.81 20.04
C GLN A 10 16.55 -57.34 19.81
N ALA A 11 16.80 -56.61 20.89
CA ALA A 11 17.37 -55.27 20.81
C ALA A 11 18.88 -55.38 20.62
N LEU A 12 19.40 -54.91 19.49
CA LEU A 12 20.85 -54.72 19.32
C LEU A 12 21.29 -53.52 20.14
N SER A 13 22.26 -53.72 21.04
CA SER A 13 23.03 -52.63 21.63
C SER A 13 24.32 -52.44 20.84
N ALA A 14 24.59 -51.20 20.44
CA ALA A 14 25.84 -50.79 19.82
C ALA A 14 26.51 -49.74 20.73
N THR A 15 27.82 -49.87 20.91
CA THR A 15 28.64 -48.91 21.66
C THR A 15 29.69 -48.34 20.72
N THR A 16 29.85 -47.02 20.70
CA THR A 16 30.85 -46.34 19.88
C THR A 16 32.07 -45.97 20.72
N SER A 17 33.26 -46.02 20.12
CA SER A 17 34.50 -45.58 20.78
C SER A 17 34.69 -44.06 20.81
N GLY A 18 33.81 -43.31 20.13
CA GLY A 18 33.84 -41.85 20.04
C GLY A 18 32.44 -41.27 19.83
N MET A 19 32.34 -39.93 19.86
CA MET A 19 31.10 -39.21 19.60
C MET A 19 30.66 -39.42 18.14
N ILE A 20 29.39 -39.82 17.96
CA ILE A 20 28.76 -39.89 16.64
C ILE A 20 28.46 -38.46 16.21
N HIS A 21 28.94 -38.11 15.01
CA HIS A 21 28.64 -36.84 14.38
C HIS A 21 27.54 -37.05 13.35
N GLY A 22 26.52 -36.22 13.47
CA GLY A 22 25.35 -36.15 12.64
C GLY A 22 25.37 -34.93 11.73
N ASN A 23 24.19 -34.41 11.43
CA ASN A 23 23.99 -33.18 10.67
C ASN A 23 23.34 -32.11 11.54
N ALA A 24 23.57 -30.84 11.19
CA ALA A 24 22.83 -29.75 11.82
C ALA A 24 21.39 -29.71 11.30
N PRO A 25 20.41 -29.26 12.10
CA PRO A 25 19.09 -28.94 11.59
C PRO A 25 19.17 -27.79 10.58
N TYR A 26 18.21 -27.69 9.67
CA TYR A 26 18.17 -26.64 8.64
C TYR A 26 16.75 -26.24 8.27
N PHE A 27 16.58 -25.04 7.71
CA PHE A 27 15.32 -24.65 7.08
C PHE A 27 15.20 -25.23 5.67
N VAL A 28 13.97 -25.52 5.26
CA VAL A 28 13.60 -26.07 3.96
C VAL A 28 12.57 -25.17 3.30
N PHE A 29 12.91 -24.68 2.11
CA PHE A 29 11.97 -23.94 1.25
C PHE A 29 12.07 -24.46 -0.18
N ASP A 30 10.92 -24.70 -0.80
CA ASP A 30 10.81 -25.28 -2.16
C ASP A 30 11.67 -26.55 -2.35
N GLY A 31 11.80 -27.35 -1.28
CA GLY A 31 12.60 -28.59 -1.27
C GLY A 31 14.12 -28.38 -1.12
N ASN A 32 14.59 -27.14 -0.97
CA ASN A 32 16.01 -26.82 -0.82
C ASN A 32 16.35 -26.42 0.61
N ARG A 33 17.55 -26.81 1.06
CA ARG A 33 18.11 -26.33 2.32
C ARG A 33 18.55 -24.89 2.17
N VAL A 34 18.23 -24.07 3.15
CA VAL A 34 18.57 -22.64 3.15
C VAL A 34 19.13 -22.22 4.51
N ALA A 35 19.91 -21.15 4.50
CA ALA A 35 20.52 -20.55 5.70
C ALA A 35 19.99 -19.13 5.98
N ASP A 36 18.86 -18.78 5.37
CA ASP A 36 18.19 -17.50 5.57
C ASP A 36 16.70 -17.70 5.89
N THR A 37 16.00 -16.59 6.07
CA THR A 37 14.58 -16.56 6.44
C THR A 37 13.68 -16.11 5.29
N ASN A 38 14.19 -16.05 4.05
CA ASN A 38 13.45 -15.52 2.89
C ASN A 38 12.19 -16.32 2.60
N GLY A 39 12.19 -17.63 2.83
CA GLY A 39 11.03 -18.47 2.57
C GLY A 39 9.86 -18.27 3.54
N PHE A 40 10.02 -17.48 4.60
CA PHE A 40 8.90 -17.04 5.46
C PHE A 40 8.21 -15.77 4.94
N LEU A 41 8.85 -15.04 4.02
CA LEU A 41 8.47 -13.68 3.68
C LEU A 41 7.54 -13.62 2.45
N TRP A 42 6.64 -14.59 2.29
CA TRP A 42 5.71 -14.61 1.17
C TRP A 42 4.38 -13.92 1.50
N ILE A 43 3.69 -13.48 0.46
CA ILE A 43 2.28 -13.08 0.52
C ILE A 43 1.46 -13.87 -0.49
N THR A 44 0.21 -14.18 -0.17
CA THR A 44 -0.73 -14.78 -1.13
C THR A 44 -2.01 -13.97 -1.21
N ILE A 45 -2.44 -13.67 -2.43
CA ILE A 45 -3.72 -13.01 -2.71
C ILE A 45 -4.63 -14.00 -3.44
N SER A 46 -5.94 -13.90 -3.22
CA SER A 46 -6.92 -14.81 -3.83
C SER A 46 -8.00 -14.02 -4.56
N ASP A 47 -8.49 -14.54 -5.68
CA ASP A 47 -9.68 -14.00 -6.33
C ASP A 47 -10.98 -14.55 -5.70
N ALA A 48 -12.12 -14.03 -6.14
CA ALA A 48 -13.44 -14.44 -5.65
C ALA A 48 -13.80 -15.90 -6.00
N ALA A 49 -13.10 -16.53 -6.94
CA ALA A 49 -13.27 -17.95 -7.28
C ALA A 49 -12.35 -18.85 -6.43
N GLY A 50 -11.47 -18.27 -5.61
CA GLY A 50 -10.51 -18.99 -4.77
C GLY A 50 -9.18 -19.30 -5.46
N ASN A 51 -8.92 -18.76 -6.66
CA ASN A 51 -7.61 -18.91 -7.29
C ASN A 51 -6.58 -18.08 -6.55
N LYS A 52 -5.45 -18.69 -6.20
CA LYS A 52 -4.39 -18.09 -5.39
C LYS A 52 -3.22 -17.64 -6.26
N GLN A 53 -2.65 -16.48 -5.93
CA GLN A 53 -1.39 -15.98 -6.45
C GLN A 53 -0.44 -15.71 -5.29
N THR A 54 0.66 -16.46 -5.23
CA THR A 54 1.68 -16.33 -4.20
C THR A 54 2.89 -15.59 -4.76
N PHE A 55 3.39 -14.62 -3.98
CA PHE A 55 4.60 -13.87 -4.29
C PHE A 55 5.61 -14.10 -3.17
N THR A 56 6.80 -14.53 -3.56
CA THR A 56 7.97 -14.71 -2.67
C THR A 56 8.96 -13.56 -2.90
N PRO A 57 9.98 -13.36 -2.05
CA PRO A 57 11.01 -12.36 -2.31
C PRO A 57 11.66 -12.49 -3.68
N SER A 58 11.88 -13.72 -4.17
CA SER A 58 12.48 -14.00 -5.47
C SER A 58 11.55 -13.78 -6.67
N THR A 59 10.24 -13.75 -6.46
CA THR A 59 9.22 -13.63 -7.51
C THR A 59 8.39 -12.36 -7.42
N ASN A 60 8.74 -11.44 -6.51
CA ASN A 60 8.05 -10.17 -6.30
C ASN A 60 8.31 -9.18 -7.45
N PRO A 61 7.33 -8.88 -8.31
CA PRO A 61 7.51 -7.93 -9.41
C PRO A 61 7.23 -6.47 -8.99
N SER A 62 6.89 -6.25 -7.72
CA SER A 62 6.27 -5.00 -7.28
C SER A 62 7.27 -3.88 -7.04
N SER A 63 6.82 -2.65 -7.29
CA SER A 63 7.52 -1.41 -6.95
C SER A 63 6.48 -0.30 -6.71
N GLU A 64 6.91 0.86 -6.21
CA GLU A 64 6.03 2.03 -6.07
C GLU A 64 5.33 2.42 -7.39
N SER A 65 6.02 2.24 -8.53
CA SER A 65 5.48 2.51 -9.86
C SER A 65 4.70 1.35 -10.48
N ASN A 66 4.93 0.12 -10.00
CA ASN A 66 4.29 -1.09 -10.51
C ASN A 66 3.83 -1.98 -9.34
N PRO A 67 2.80 -1.58 -8.59
CA PRO A 67 2.32 -2.35 -7.45
C PRO A 67 1.49 -3.57 -7.89
N ILE A 68 1.47 -4.61 -7.05
CA ILE A 68 0.53 -5.72 -7.15
C ILE A 68 -0.87 -5.18 -6.88
N VAL A 69 -1.85 -5.52 -7.72
CA VAL A 69 -3.25 -5.10 -7.52
C VAL A 69 -4.01 -6.24 -6.84
N LEU A 70 -4.70 -5.95 -5.73
CA LEU A 70 -5.59 -6.90 -5.09
C LEU A 70 -6.66 -7.39 -6.08
N LEU A 71 -7.16 -8.61 -5.91
CA LEU A 71 -7.97 -9.25 -6.95
C LEU A 71 -9.46 -8.91 -6.83
N ASN A 72 -9.93 -8.51 -5.65
CA ASN A 72 -11.34 -8.22 -5.42
C ASN A 72 -11.60 -6.79 -4.94
N PRO A 73 -12.74 -6.20 -5.31
CA PRO A 73 -13.16 -4.93 -4.73
C PRO A 73 -13.37 -5.09 -3.22
N ASN A 74 -13.00 -4.06 -2.46
CA ASN A 74 -13.08 -4.01 -0.99
C ASN A 74 -12.18 -5.00 -0.24
N ASP A 75 -11.24 -5.67 -0.91
CA ASP A 75 -10.20 -6.44 -0.22
C ASP A 75 -9.43 -5.52 0.76
N LYS A 76 -9.10 -6.12 1.90
CA LYS A 76 -8.25 -5.54 2.95
C LYS A 76 -6.98 -6.37 3.11
N PHE A 77 -6.04 -5.92 3.93
CA PHE A 77 -4.85 -6.73 4.23
C PHE A 77 -5.15 -7.97 5.10
N THR A 78 -6.36 -8.10 5.66
CA THR A 78 -6.85 -9.38 6.22
C THR A 78 -7.11 -10.44 5.14
N ASN A 79 -7.33 -10.04 3.87
CA ASN A 79 -7.52 -10.95 2.74
C ASN A 79 -6.20 -11.37 2.07
N VAL A 80 -5.08 -10.76 2.47
CA VAL A 80 -3.74 -11.15 2.02
C VAL A 80 -3.18 -12.16 3.00
N GLU A 81 -3.01 -13.41 2.57
CA GLU A 81 -2.47 -14.49 3.40
C GLU A 81 -0.97 -14.29 3.60
N MET A 82 -0.51 -14.52 4.83
CA MET A 82 0.88 -14.43 5.30
C MET A 82 1.04 -15.40 6.47
N LEU A 83 2.28 -15.69 6.89
CA LEU A 83 2.52 -16.44 8.14
C LEU A 83 2.18 -15.64 9.41
N VAL A 84 2.23 -14.31 9.33
CA VAL A 84 1.78 -13.44 10.43
C VAL A 84 0.25 -13.45 10.49
N ALA A 85 -0.31 -13.72 11.67
CA ALA A 85 -1.75 -13.74 11.91
C ALA A 85 -2.44 -12.39 11.62
N THR A 86 -3.74 -12.42 11.33
CA THR A 86 -4.51 -11.24 10.90
C THR A 86 -4.68 -10.15 11.97
N ASP A 87 -4.53 -10.52 13.24
CA ASP A 87 -4.68 -9.67 14.42
C ASP A 87 -3.35 -9.34 15.11
N SER A 88 -2.22 -9.76 14.52
CA SER A 88 -0.87 -9.52 15.04
C SER A 88 0.03 -8.85 13.98
N SER A 89 1.08 -8.18 14.45
CA SER A 89 2.18 -7.66 13.63
C SER A 89 3.46 -8.48 13.79
N SER A 90 3.46 -9.53 14.60
CA SER A 90 4.63 -10.39 14.80
C SER A 90 4.23 -11.82 15.18
N ILE A 91 5.08 -12.78 14.82
CA ILE A 91 5.00 -14.18 15.27
C ILE A 91 6.42 -14.70 15.56
N PRO A 92 6.66 -15.38 16.69
CA PRO A 92 7.95 -16.02 16.95
C PRO A 92 8.24 -17.10 15.90
N LEU A 93 9.48 -17.19 15.42
CA LEU A 93 9.88 -18.26 14.49
C LEU A 93 9.73 -19.65 15.14
N ASN A 94 9.87 -19.73 16.48
CA ASN A 94 9.57 -20.95 17.23
C ASN A 94 8.13 -21.45 17.00
N SER A 95 7.16 -20.54 16.89
CA SER A 95 5.77 -20.92 16.61
C SER A 95 5.64 -21.46 15.18
N ILE A 96 6.37 -20.89 14.22
CA ILE A 96 6.34 -21.33 12.82
C ILE A 96 6.88 -22.75 12.69
N VAL A 97 8.06 -23.06 13.25
CA VAL A 97 8.66 -24.40 13.15
C VAL A 97 7.84 -25.50 13.82
N ASN A 98 7.08 -25.15 14.86
CA ASN A 98 6.19 -26.07 15.56
C ASN A 98 4.83 -26.26 14.85
N LEU A 99 4.30 -25.21 14.22
CA LEU A 99 3.02 -25.27 13.49
C LEU A 99 3.17 -25.88 12.09
N PHE A 100 4.33 -25.70 11.47
CA PHE A 100 4.59 -26.04 10.08
C PHE A 100 5.89 -26.86 9.98
N PRO A 101 5.83 -28.16 10.28
CA PRO A 101 7.02 -29.03 10.34
C PRO A 101 7.72 -29.22 8.99
N ASN A 102 7.09 -28.80 7.88
CA ASN A 102 7.66 -28.86 6.54
C ASN A 102 8.64 -27.72 6.22
N TYR A 103 8.82 -26.73 7.11
CA TYR A 103 9.79 -25.64 6.93
C TYR A 103 11.18 -25.93 7.48
N TRP A 104 11.39 -27.07 8.11
CA TRP A 104 12.70 -27.46 8.62
C TRP A 104 12.94 -28.96 8.40
N GLY A 105 14.20 -29.35 8.50
CA GLY A 105 14.62 -30.73 8.37
C GLY A 105 15.85 -31.01 9.22
N ASP A 106 16.03 -32.29 9.49
CA ASP A 106 17.15 -32.83 10.23
C ASP A 106 17.37 -34.28 9.77
N ASP A 107 18.56 -34.58 9.26
CA ASP A 107 18.79 -35.78 8.44
C ASP A 107 18.89 -37.08 9.24
N ASP A 108 19.30 -36.97 10.49
CA ASP A 108 19.42 -38.03 11.48
C ASP A 108 18.25 -38.05 12.48
N GLY A 109 17.39 -37.03 12.45
CA GLY A 109 16.09 -37.04 13.12
C GLY A 109 16.13 -36.65 14.59
N ASP A 110 17.18 -35.97 15.05
CA ASP A 110 17.35 -35.44 16.39
C ASP A 110 16.32 -34.35 16.76
N GLY A 111 15.70 -33.73 15.75
CA GLY A 111 14.62 -32.76 15.92
C GLY A 111 13.20 -33.34 16.10
N GLN A 112 13.02 -34.66 15.98
CA GLN A 112 11.70 -35.27 15.95
C GLN A 112 11.03 -35.30 17.33
N GLY A 113 9.70 -35.15 17.34
CA GLY A 113 8.88 -35.18 18.56
C GLY A 113 8.52 -33.79 19.10
N SER A 114 7.66 -33.77 20.11
CA SER A 114 7.19 -32.51 20.71
C SER A 114 8.32 -31.81 21.45
N GLY A 115 8.71 -30.62 20.99
CA GLY A 115 9.80 -29.85 21.59
C GLY A 115 11.20 -30.31 21.18
N GLY A 116 11.31 -31.25 20.23
CA GLY A 116 12.58 -31.71 19.70
C GLY A 116 13.31 -30.65 18.86
N ILE A 117 12.59 -29.62 18.40
CA ILE A 117 13.12 -28.50 17.62
C ILE A 117 12.69 -27.16 18.22
N THR A 118 13.60 -26.19 18.20
CA THR A 118 13.34 -24.81 18.61
C THR A 118 13.99 -23.84 17.65
N ALA A 119 13.38 -22.67 17.48
CA ALA A 119 13.94 -21.57 16.69
C ALA A 119 13.88 -20.26 17.47
N THR A 120 14.95 -19.48 17.44
CA THR A 120 14.95 -18.12 17.99
C THR A 120 14.50 -17.09 16.94
N GLY A 121 14.20 -15.87 17.37
CA GLY A 121 13.83 -14.79 16.46
C GLY A 121 12.34 -14.67 16.14
N ASN A 122 12.01 -13.66 15.33
CA ASN A 122 10.65 -13.23 15.05
C ASN A 122 10.46 -12.90 13.57
N LEU A 123 9.28 -13.26 13.04
CA LEU A 123 8.75 -12.71 11.81
C LEU A 123 7.85 -11.52 12.14
N ASN A 124 8.07 -10.37 11.50
CA ASN A 124 7.38 -9.11 11.74
C ASN A 124 6.71 -8.60 10.46
N LEU A 125 5.63 -7.85 10.64
CA LEU A 125 4.82 -7.22 9.61
C LEU A 125 4.66 -5.74 9.93
N THR A 126 4.97 -4.88 8.95
CA THR A 126 4.59 -3.47 8.95
C THR A 126 3.85 -3.14 7.69
N ILE A 127 2.77 -2.35 7.80
CA ILE A 127 2.00 -1.89 6.65
C ILE A 127 1.90 -0.38 6.73
N THR A 128 2.27 0.31 5.65
CA THR A 128 2.12 1.76 5.54
C THR A 128 1.39 2.16 4.27
N ASP A 129 0.74 3.31 4.28
CA ASP A 129 0.30 3.98 3.06
C ASP A 129 1.47 4.68 2.32
N LYS A 130 1.19 5.28 1.16
CA LYS A 130 2.17 6.04 0.35
C LYS A 130 2.77 7.26 1.06
N TYR A 131 2.19 7.68 2.18
CA TYR A 131 2.67 8.77 3.02
C TYR A 131 3.45 8.26 4.24
N ASN A 132 3.78 6.96 4.28
CA ASN A 132 4.45 6.28 5.38
C ASN A 132 3.66 6.28 6.69
N LYS A 133 2.32 6.46 6.65
CA LYS A 133 1.48 6.29 7.83
C LYS A 133 1.15 4.82 8.02
N THR A 134 1.30 4.30 9.23
CA THR A 134 0.92 2.92 9.58
C THR A 134 -0.56 2.66 9.36
N VAL A 135 -0.88 1.51 8.78
CA VAL A 135 -2.22 1.06 8.42
C VAL A 135 -2.50 -0.27 9.10
N ALA A 136 -3.66 -0.40 9.74
CA ALA A 136 -4.07 -1.66 10.35
C ALA A 136 -4.54 -2.67 9.28
N ARG A 137 -4.37 -3.96 9.53
CA ARG A 137 -4.75 -5.00 8.54
C ARG A 137 -6.23 -4.97 8.16
N ASN A 138 -7.09 -4.62 9.11
CA ASN A 138 -8.54 -4.58 8.98
C ASN A 138 -9.08 -3.22 8.50
N GLU A 139 -8.21 -2.23 8.26
CA GLU A 139 -8.61 -0.92 7.76
C GLU A 139 -9.12 -1.03 6.32
N SER A 140 -10.12 -0.21 5.98
CA SER A 140 -10.56 -0.07 4.59
C SER A 140 -9.51 0.71 3.79
N LEU A 141 -9.15 0.19 2.62
CA LEU A 141 -8.12 0.80 1.78
C LEU A 141 -8.71 1.96 0.95
N ASP A 142 -7.93 3.01 0.75
CA ASP A 142 -8.25 4.15 -0.12
C ASP A 142 -7.22 4.22 -1.25
N ILE A 143 -7.70 4.26 -2.49
CA ILE A 143 -6.86 4.37 -3.68
C ILE A 143 -5.99 5.64 -3.68
N CYS A 144 -6.41 6.68 -2.97
CA CYS A 144 -5.65 7.92 -2.81
C CYS A 144 -4.46 7.82 -1.85
N LYS A 145 -4.45 6.78 -1.01
CA LYS A 145 -3.35 6.42 -0.11
C LYS A 145 -2.43 5.34 -0.72
N ALA A 146 -2.80 4.79 -1.87
CA ALA A 146 -2.05 3.75 -2.56
C ALA A 146 -0.90 4.32 -3.44
N PRO A 147 0.17 3.54 -3.72
CA PRO A 147 0.38 2.17 -3.26
C PRO A 147 0.69 2.10 -1.77
N TYR A 148 0.20 1.04 -1.14
CA TYR A 148 0.57 0.67 0.22
C TYR A 148 1.85 -0.16 0.18
N LYS A 149 2.66 -0.06 1.22
CA LYS A 149 3.88 -0.85 1.39
C LYS A 149 3.68 -1.85 2.51
N VAL A 150 3.80 -3.13 2.19
CA VAL A 150 3.80 -4.24 3.15
C VAL A 150 5.22 -4.73 3.31
N THR A 151 5.81 -4.50 4.48
CA THR A 151 7.15 -4.95 4.83
C THR A 151 7.04 -6.21 5.70
N LEU A 152 7.58 -7.32 5.19
CA LEU A 152 7.78 -8.54 5.96
C LEU A 152 9.27 -8.67 6.27
N SER A 153 9.61 -8.90 7.53
CA SER A 153 11.00 -9.06 7.96
C SER A 153 11.12 -10.17 8.99
N ALA A 154 12.13 -11.01 8.87
CA ALA A 154 12.49 -12.00 9.87
C ALA A 154 13.88 -11.69 10.42
N THR A 155 14.06 -11.85 11.73
CA THR A 155 15.35 -11.66 12.38
C THR A 155 16.28 -12.85 12.09
N ASP A 156 17.57 -12.64 12.31
CA ASP A 156 18.53 -13.73 12.44
C ASP A 156 18.26 -14.53 13.71
N GLY A 157 18.88 -15.70 13.79
CA GLY A 157 18.69 -16.60 14.91
C GLY A 157 19.35 -17.95 14.72
N GLU A 158 18.92 -18.88 15.56
CA GLU A 158 19.41 -20.24 15.66
C GLU A 158 18.24 -21.20 15.56
N LEU A 159 18.39 -22.23 14.75
CA LEU A 159 17.56 -23.42 14.73
C LEU A 159 18.30 -24.52 15.51
N LYS A 160 17.64 -25.12 16.49
CA LYS A 160 18.28 -26.01 17.46
C LYS A 160 17.43 -27.23 17.77
N THR A 161 18.03 -28.40 17.64
CA THR A 161 17.44 -29.70 18.03
C THR A 161 17.72 -30.02 19.50
N GLU A 162 17.00 -30.97 20.09
CA GLU A 162 17.27 -31.43 21.47
C GLU A 162 18.57 -32.24 21.55
N TYR A 163 18.83 -33.06 20.53
CA TYR A 163 20.01 -33.92 20.41
C TYR A 163 20.82 -33.58 19.16
N GLY A 164 21.93 -34.29 18.95
CA GLY A 164 22.75 -34.15 17.73
C GLY A 164 24.06 -33.40 17.91
N ILE A 165 25.03 -33.75 17.06
CA ILE A 165 26.32 -33.07 16.96
C ILE A 165 26.64 -32.89 15.47
N PRO A 166 26.56 -31.67 14.90
CA PRO A 166 26.18 -30.41 15.55
C PRO A 166 24.67 -30.33 15.89
N GLN A 167 24.34 -29.71 17.02
CA GLN A 167 22.96 -29.57 17.52
C GLN A 167 22.19 -28.38 16.91
N ASN A 168 22.89 -27.47 16.23
CA ASN A 168 22.31 -26.21 15.81
C ASN A 168 22.82 -25.73 14.46
N SER A 169 22.05 -24.83 13.85
CA SER A 169 22.46 -24.00 12.73
C SER A 169 22.01 -22.56 12.94
N ASN A 170 22.82 -21.63 12.45
CA ASN A 170 22.45 -20.22 12.42
C ASN A 170 21.81 -19.87 11.08
N PHE A 171 20.86 -18.95 11.10
CA PHE A 171 20.27 -18.37 9.90
C PHE A 171 20.31 -16.85 9.94
N SER A 172 20.40 -16.23 8.77
CA SER A 172 20.44 -14.78 8.65
C SER A 172 19.05 -14.14 8.58
N ALA A 173 18.98 -12.90 9.06
CA ALA A 173 17.82 -12.02 8.90
C ALA A 173 17.50 -11.79 7.42
N SER A 174 16.24 -11.50 7.10
CA SER A 174 15.81 -11.15 5.75
C SER A 174 14.62 -10.19 5.81
N SER A 175 14.44 -9.37 4.76
CA SER A 175 13.36 -8.40 4.68
C SER A 175 12.94 -8.18 3.23
N VAL A 176 11.64 -7.97 2.99
CA VAL A 176 11.06 -7.70 1.68
C VAL A 176 9.94 -6.67 1.79
N ASP A 177 9.86 -5.80 0.78
CA ASP A 177 8.76 -4.85 0.60
C ASP A 177 7.88 -5.28 -0.57
N TYR A 178 6.58 -5.37 -0.32
CA TYR A 178 5.54 -5.54 -1.34
C TYR A 178 4.75 -4.26 -1.51
N TYR A 179 4.68 -3.75 -2.73
CA TYR A 179 3.85 -2.59 -3.06
C TYR A 179 2.49 -3.07 -3.57
N ILE A 180 1.41 -2.64 -2.90
CA ILE A 180 0.06 -3.16 -3.13
C ILE A 180 -0.94 -2.03 -3.38
N ASN A 181 -1.72 -2.15 -4.45
CA ASN A 181 -2.87 -1.31 -4.73
C ASN A 181 -4.18 -2.07 -4.44
N PRO A 182 -5.17 -1.41 -3.82
CA PRO A 182 -6.52 -1.98 -3.75
C PRO A 182 -7.17 -1.99 -5.14
N LYS A 183 -8.11 -2.92 -5.36
CA LYS A 183 -8.94 -2.94 -6.58
C LYS A 183 -10.08 -1.94 -6.47
N LEU A 184 -9.75 -0.67 -6.65
CA LEU A 184 -10.70 0.44 -6.60
C LEU A 184 -10.66 1.25 -7.90
N PRO A 185 -11.79 1.84 -8.32
CA PRO A 185 -11.81 2.72 -9.47
C PRO A 185 -10.94 3.96 -9.20
N PRO A 186 -10.44 4.62 -10.26
CA PRO A 186 -9.71 5.87 -10.11
C PRO A 186 -10.53 6.93 -9.39
N LYS A 187 -9.87 7.74 -8.57
CA LYS A 187 -10.50 8.78 -7.73
C LYS A 187 -9.66 10.05 -7.78
N VAL A 188 -10.31 11.21 -7.87
CA VAL A 188 -9.64 12.49 -7.64
C VAL A 188 -9.30 12.57 -6.15
N CYS A 189 -8.01 12.64 -5.85
CA CYS A 189 -7.50 12.68 -4.49
C CYS A 189 -7.33 14.10 -4.00
N PHE A 190 -6.83 14.97 -4.87
CA PHE A 190 -6.65 16.38 -4.58
C PHE A 190 -6.87 17.24 -5.83
N VAL A 191 -7.24 18.49 -5.59
CA VAL A 191 -7.31 19.55 -6.60
C VAL A 191 -6.25 20.59 -6.28
N ARG A 192 -5.28 20.73 -7.17
CA ARG A 192 -4.02 21.44 -6.99
C ARG A 192 -4.05 22.77 -7.76
N PRO A 193 -4.41 23.89 -7.12
CA PRO A 193 -4.09 25.21 -7.65
C PRO A 193 -2.57 25.45 -7.53
N ASN A 194 -2.12 26.66 -7.85
CA ASN A 194 -0.75 27.06 -7.53
C ASN A 194 -0.52 27.01 -6.01
N LEU A 195 0.45 26.20 -5.57
CA LEU A 195 0.77 25.97 -4.15
C LEU A 195 1.85 26.91 -3.60
N THR A 196 2.35 27.90 -4.35
CA THR A 196 3.44 28.79 -3.89
C THR A 196 3.17 29.46 -2.54
N TYR A 197 1.91 29.72 -2.20
CA TYR A 197 1.49 30.33 -0.93
C TYR A 197 0.59 29.39 -0.12
N SER A 198 0.88 28.08 -0.09
CA SER A 198 0.01 27.07 0.53
C SER A 198 0.18 26.88 2.05
N VAL A 199 1.10 27.62 2.68
CA VAL A 199 1.46 27.47 4.10
C VAL A 199 1.32 28.78 4.88
N GLY A 200 1.14 28.69 6.20
CA GLY A 200 1.11 29.85 7.09
C GLY A 200 -0.23 30.60 7.03
N SER A 201 -0.19 31.92 6.85
CA SER A 201 -1.38 32.78 6.92
C SER A 201 -2.40 32.58 5.78
N TYR A 202 -2.05 31.79 4.77
CA TYR A 202 -2.88 31.48 3.61
C TYR A 202 -3.40 30.03 3.63
N ASP A 203 -3.12 29.29 4.70
CA ASP A 203 -3.52 27.91 4.84
C ASP A 203 -5.04 27.77 4.99
N GLY A 204 -5.61 26.82 4.27
CA GLY A 204 -7.02 26.49 4.39
C GLY A 204 -7.30 25.63 5.63
N PRO A 205 -8.55 25.49 6.06
CA PRO A 205 -8.92 24.52 7.09
C PRO A 205 -8.49 23.10 6.70
N ILE A 206 -7.92 22.34 7.65
CA ILE A 206 -7.38 20.99 7.45
C ILE A 206 -8.40 19.97 6.90
N SER A 207 -9.70 20.25 7.02
CA SER A 207 -10.79 19.42 6.49
C SER A 207 -11.02 19.58 4.99
N ILE A 208 -10.57 20.69 4.40
CA ILE A 208 -10.78 21.02 2.98
C ILE A 208 -9.47 21.25 2.22
N TRP A 209 -8.35 21.38 2.93
CA TRP A 209 -7.07 21.77 2.36
C TRP A 209 -5.91 20.99 2.98
N ASN A 210 -4.97 20.60 2.12
CA ASN A 210 -3.69 20.04 2.48
C ASN A 210 -2.58 20.95 1.93
N PRO A 211 -1.65 21.46 2.75
CA PRO A 211 -0.62 22.40 2.30
C PRO A 211 0.28 21.89 1.16
N ASP A 212 0.54 20.59 1.11
CA ASP A 212 1.43 19.99 0.10
C ASP A 212 0.67 19.56 -1.17
N LYS A 213 -0.65 19.38 -1.05
CA LYS A 213 -1.49 18.70 -2.05
C LYS A 213 -2.67 19.51 -2.54
N GLY A 214 -3.02 20.63 -1.93
CA GLY A 214 -4.15 21.48 -2.32
C GLY A 214 -5.50 21.04 -1.73
N PHE A 215 -6.58 21.32 -2.45
CA PHE A 215 -7.94 21.10 -1.98
C PHE A 215 -8.32 19.61 -1.95
N ILE A 216 -8.99 19.21 -0.87
CA ILE A 216 -9.55 17.88 -0.68
C ILE A 216 -10.97 17.87 -1.27
N PRO A 217 -11.29 16.97 -2.23
CA PRO A 217 -12.65 16.83 -2.74
C PRO A 217 -13.65 16.51 -1.62
N GLN A 218 -14.74 17.28 -1.55
CA GLN A 218 -15.74 17.20 -0.48
C GLN A 218 -16.92 16.31 -0.83
N SER A 219 -17.38 16.31 -2.10
CA SER A 219 -18.53 15.49 -2.51
C SER A 219 -18.49 15.13 -3.99
N ILE A 220 -18.90 13.91 -4.32
CA ILE A 220 -19.18 13.49 -5.70
C ILE A 220 -20.68 13.44 -6.01
N VAL A 221 -21.53 13.84 -5.06
CA VAL A 221 -22.99 13.92 -5.21
C VAL A 221 -23.37 15.24 -5.89
N PRO A 222 -24.12 15.23 -7.01
CA PRO A 222 -24.42 16.43 -7.78
C PRO A 222 -25.05 17.59 -6.99
N SER A 223 -25.93 17.30 -6.04
CA SER A 223 -26.59 18.30 -5.20
C SER A 223 -25.66 19.03 -4.23
N SER A 224 -24.41 18.57 -4.10
CA SER A 224 -23.42 19.10 -3.16
C SER A 224 -22.10 19.48 -3.82
N TYR A 225 -22.08 19.59 -5.16
CA TYR A 225 -20.88 20.01 -5.89
C TYR A 225 -20.39 21.41 -5.51
N ASN A 226 -21.28 22.27 -5.01
CA ASN A 226 -20.93 23.60 -4.51
C ASN A 226 -20.02 23.59 -3.27
N LEU A 227 -19.81 22.43 -2.63
CA LEU A 227 -18.85 22.27 -1.54
C LEU A 227 -17.41 22.07 -2.04
N ASN A 228 -17.24 21.67 -3.30
CA ASN A 228 -15.92 21.43 -3.87
C ASN A 228 -15.29 22.72 -4.36
N PHE A 229 -13.96 22.75 -4.31
CA PHE A 229 -13.19 23.70 -5.09
C PHE A 229 -13.24 23.36 -6.60
N PRO A 230 -13.26 24.37 -7.49
CA PRO A 230 -13.41 25.79 -7.20
C PRO A 230 -14.89 26.22 -7.13
N THR A 231 -15.19 27.18 -6.24
CA THR A 231 -16.53 27.81 -6.16
C THR A 231 -16.64 29.07 -7.02
N THR A 232 -15.51 29.57 -7.53
CA THR A 232 -15.43 30.72 -8.46
C THR A 232 -14.39 30.45 -9.54
N GLY A 233 -14.53 31.08 -10.69
CA GLY A 233 -13.63 30.90 -11.83
C GLY A 233 -13.42 32.20 -12.58
N ALA A 234 -12.29 32.30 -13.26
CA ALA A 234 -11.97 33.38 -14.18
C ALA A 234 -11.30 32.81 -15.42
N ASN A 235 -11.34 33.58 -16.51
CA ASN A 235 -10.73 33.18 -17.76
C ASN A 235 -9.23 32.88 -17.58
N ASN A 236 -8.78 31.73 -18.12
CA ASN A 236 -7.41 31.20 -18.02
C ASN A 236 -6.98 30.73 -16.63
N LEU A 237 -7.86 30.67 -15.63
CA LEU A 237 -7.54 29.96 -14.39
C LEU A 237 -7.40 28.46 -14.65
N TYR A 238 -6.43 27.84 -14.00
CA TYR A 238 -6.22 26.41 -14.09
C TYR A 238 -5.91 25.81 -12.73
N PHE A 239 -6.15 24.51 -12.63
CA PHE A 239 -5.74 23.67 -11.51
C PHE A 239 -5.48 22.26 -12.03
N ASP A 240 -4.67 21.51 -11.29
CA ASP A 240 -4.32 20.13 -11.63
C ASP A 240 -5.08 19.17 -10.72
N LEU A 241 -5.64 18.09 -11.27
CA LEU A 241 -6.27 17.01 -10.52
C LEU A 241 -5.22 15.94 -10.24
N GLU A 242 -4.94 15.65 -8.97
CA GLU A 242 -4.16 14.48 -8.58
C GLU A 242 -5.11 13.28 -8.51
N VAL A 243 -4.91 12.29 -9.40
CA VAL A 243 -5.80 11.13 -9.51
C VAL A 243 -5.09 9.88 -8.98
N GLY A 244 -5.72 9.19 -8.03
CA GLY A 244 -5.29 7.89 -7.53
C GLY A 244 -5.85 6.76 -8.38
N GLY A 245 -5.10 5.68 -8.55
CA GLY A 245 -5.56 4.45 -9.22
C GLY A 245 -5.51 4.46 -10.75
N SER A 246 -4.97 5.51 -11.37
CA SER A 246 -4.75 5.53 -12.82
C SER A 246 -3.36 5.00 -13.17
N VAL A 247 -3.32 3.91 -13.94
CA VAL A 247 -2.08 3.31 -14.49
C VAL A 247 -1.92 3.61 -15.99
N GLY A 248 -2.73 4.51 -16.54
CA GLY A 248 -2.76 4.81 -17.98
C GLY A 248 -3.49 6.11 -18.33
N HIS A 249 -3.73 6.32 -19.63
CA HIS A 249 -4.28 7.57 -20.16
C HIS A 249 -5.75 7.76 -19.74
N LEU A 250 -6.03 8.82 -18.99
CA LEU A 250 -7.39 9.18 -18.58
C LEU A 250 -8.14 9.81 -19.75
N SER A 251 -9.37 9.36 -20.02
CA SER A 251 -10.28 9.97 -20.98
C SER A 251 -11.30 10.84 -20.26
N TRP A 252 -11.60 12.01 -20.82
CA TRP A 252 -12.46 13.01 -20.19
C TRP A 252 -13.54 13.45 -21.16
N MET A 253 -14.78 13.48 -20.69
CA MET A 253 -15.90 14.07 -21.42
C MET A 253 -16.32 15.34 -20.70
N THR A 254 -16.19 16.48 -21.37
CA THR A 254 -16.70 17.75 -20.85
C THR A 254 -18.22 17.75 -20.95
N VAL A 255 -18.91 17.91 -19.82
CA VAL A 255 -20.36 18.15 -19.82
C VAL A 255 -20.59 19.64 -20.10
N PRO A 256 -21.26 20.02 -21.20
CA PRO A 256 -21.50 21.42 -21.50
C PRO A 256 -22.31 22.09 -20.39
N SER A 257 -21.90 23.29 -19.99
CA SER A 257 -22.69 24.13 -19.09
C SER A 257 -24.06 24.42 -19.72
N ARG A 258 -25.14 24.30 -18.94
CA ARG A 258 -26.49 24.75 -19.33
C ARG A 258 -26.71 26.23 -19.04
N VAL A 259 -25.77 26.90 -18.36
CA VAL A 259 -25.90 28.28 -17.86
C VAL A 259 -24.56 29.02 -18.02
N GLY A 260 -24.49 29.93 -18.98
CA GLY A 260 -23.38 30.88 -19.13
C GLY A 260 -22.20 30.43 -20.03
N SER A 261 -21.35 31.41 -20.36
CA SER A 261 -20.24 31.34 -21.32
C SER A 261 -18.96 30.69 -20.80
N ILE A 262 -19.04 29.87 -19.74
CA ILE A 262 -17.86 29.24 -19.13
C ILE A 262 -17.54 27.92 -19.85
N GLY A 263 -16.36 27.85 -20.45
CA GLY A 263 -15.78 26.66 -21.04
C GLY A 263 -14.81 25.96 -20.09
N ILE A 264 -14.66 24.64 -20.27
CA ILE A 264 -13.68 23.82 -19.55
C ILE A 264 -12.87 23.06 -20.59
N SER A 265 -11.55 23.12 -20.50
CA SER A 265 -10.66 22.23 -21.25
C SER A 265 -9.81 21.40 -20.29
N VAL A 266 -9.57 20.15 -20.66
CA VAL A 266 -8.87 19.17 -19.84
C VAL A 266 -7.73 18.57 -20.66
N ARG A 267 -6.53 18.53 -20.10
CA ARG A 267 -5.35 17.92 -20.73
C ARG A 267 -4.43 17.29 -19.70
N PRO A 268 -3.57 16.33 -20.07
CA PRO A 268 -2.49 15.88 -19.18
C PRO A 268 -1.66 17.09 -18.71
N ALA A 269 -1.38 17.18 -17.41
CA ALA A 269 -0.54 18.27 -16.88
C ALA A 269 0.92 18.06 -17.28
N ASP A 270 1.39 16.81 -17.21
CA ASP A 270 2.75 16.37 -17.55
C ASP A 270 2.70 15.06 -18.35
N TYR A 271 3.69 14.80 -19.20
CA TYR A 271 3.80 13.55 -19.99
C TYR A 271 3.88 12.27 -19.13
N ALA A 272 4.21 12.39 -17.84
CA ALA A 272 4.23 11.29 -16.86
C ALA A 272 2.87 11.06 -16.13
N ALA A 273 1.82 11.79 -16.51
CA ALA A 273 0.39 11.45 -16.41
C ALA A 273 -0.21 11.00 -15.05
N LYS A 274 0.29 11.46 -13.89
CA LYS A 274 -0.47 11.34 -12.62
C LYS A 274 -1.43 12.52 -12.36
N ASN A 275 -1.19 13.64 -13.05
CA ASN A 275 -1.94 14.87 -12.88
C ASN A 275 -2.65 15.27 -14.17
N VAL A 276 -3.86 15.80 -14.03
CA VAL A 276 -4.67 16.30 -15.15
C VAL A 276 -4.95 17.77 -14.97
N ARG A 277 -4.55 18.60 -15.92
CA ARG A 277 -4.81 20.03 -15.90
C ARG A 277 -6.21 20.34 -16.42
N VAL A 278 -6.97 21.07 -15.61
CA VAL A 278 -8.26 21.67 -15.96
C VAL A 278 -8.04 23.17 -16.14
N ILE A 279 -8.52 23.73 -17.25
CA ILE A 279 -8.44 25.16 -17.57
C ILE A 279 -9.85 25.69 -17.78
N LEU A 280 -10.17 26.79 -17.10
CA LEU A 280 -11.42 27.52 -17.20
C LEU A 280 -11.30 28.60 -18.27
N SER A 281 -12.34 28.74 -19.10
CA SER A 281 -12.43 29.78 -20.13
C SER A 281 -13.71 30.58 -19.93
N GLY A 282 -13.62 31.91 -20.03
CA GLY A 282 -14.75 32.82 -19.89
C GLY A 282 -15.31 32.95 -18.45
N PRO A 283 -16.30 33.86 -18.26
CA PRO A 283 -16.62 34.95 -19.18
C PRO A 283 -15.46 35.96 -19.25
N TYR A 284 -15.14 36.45 -20.44
CA TYR A 284 -14.11 37.46 -20.67
C TYR A 284 -14.62 38.47 -21.68
N ILE A 285 -14.40 39.76 -21.39
CA ILE A 285 -14.69 40.85 -22.32
C ILE A 285 -13.35 41.22 -22.98
N PRO A 286 -13.20 41.06 -24.30
CA PRO A 286 -12.00 41.52 -24.99
C PRO A 286 -11.82 43.02 -24.83
N GLU A 287 -10.58 43.48 -24.70
CA GLU A 287 -10.26 44.91 -24.48
C GLU A 287 -10.90 45.82 -25.53
N SER A 288 -11.06 45.33 -26.77
CA SER A 288 -11.76 46.03 -27.85
C SER A 288 -13.23 46.35 -27.58
N ARG A 289 -13.83 45.82 -26.52
CA ARG A 289 -15.23 46.04 -26.10
C ARG A 289 -15.34 46.78 -24.76
N ILE A 290 -14.23 47.20 -24.16
CA ILE A 290 -14.23 48.00 -22.93
C ILE A 290 -14.27 49.48 -23.31
N GLU A 291 -15.47 50.09 -23.30
CA GLU A 291 -15.63 51.54 -23.46
C GLU A 291 -15.69 52.23 -22.10
N PHE A 292 -14.66 53.00 -21.74
CA PHE A 292 -14.72 53.90 -20.59
C PHE A 292 -15.41 55.22 -21.00
N LYS A 293 -16.67 55.40 -20.62
CA LYS A 293 -17.34 56.71 -20.73
C LYS A 293 -16.96 57.57 -19.53
N TYR A 294 -16.06 58.53 -19.74
CA TYR A 294 -15.85 59.61 -18.77
C TYR A 294 -17.06 60.57 -18.79
N SER A 295 -17.83 60.63 -17.71
CA SER A 295 -18.78 61.73 -17.52
C SER A 295 -18.03 62.95 -16.93
N ARG A 296 -17.79 63.97 -17.76
CA ARG A 296 -17.49 65.31 -17.27
C ARG A 296 -18.79 66.09 -17.17
N SER A 297 -19.45 66.00 -16.03
CA SER A 297 -20.55 66.91 -15.70
C SER A 297 -20.60 67.17 -14.21
N CYS A 298 -19.71 68.04 -13.76
CA CYS A 298 -19.94 68.88 -12.60
C CYS A 298 -19.35 70.26 -12.91
N SER A 299 -20.12 71.12 -13.58
CA SER A 299 -19.80 72.56 -13.67
C SER A 299 -21.05 73.41 -13.92
N SER A 300 -21.33 74.28 -12.93
CA SER A 300 -22.09 75.55 -12.95
C SER A 300 -23.62 75.49 -13.16
N ALA A 301 -24.48 76.25 -12.45
CA ALA A 301 -24.27 77.45 -11.63
C ALA A 301 -25.30 77.55 -10.48
N ILE A 302 -24.85 78.01 -9.31
CA ILE A 302 -25.70 78.62 -8.28
C ILE A 302 -25.81 80.10 -8.65
N SER A 303 -27.00 80.55 -9.09
CA SER A 303 -27.31 81.98 -9.12
C SER A 303 -27.85 82.40 -7.75
N ALA A 304 -27.08 83.20 -7.02
CA ALA A 304 -27.63 84.04 -5.98
C ALA A 304 -28.42 85.17 -6.65
N ASN A 305 -29.68 85.35 -6.26
CA ASN A 305 -30.35 86.64 -6.36
C ASN A 305 -31.01 86.91 -5.01
N ALA A 306 -30.49 87.93 -4.34
CA ALA A 306 -31.14 88.62 -3.24
C ALA A 306 -32.16 89.62 -3.83
N ILE A 307 -33.43 89.51 -3.43
CA ILE A 307 -34.24 90.56 -2.76
C ILE A 307 -35.21 89.82 -1.85
#